data_AF-A0A3P3Y1G7-F1
#
_entry.id   AF-A0A3P3Y1G7-F1
#
_cell.length_a   1.000
_cell.length_b   1.000
_cell.length_c   1.000
_cell.angle_alpha   90.00
_cell.angle_beta   90.00
_cell.angle_gamma   90.00
#
_symmetry.space_group_name_H-M   'P 1'
#
loop_
_entity.id
_entity.type
_entity.pdbx_description
1 polymer ?
#
loop_
_entity_poly.entity_id
_entity_poly.type
_entity_poly.pdbx_seq_one_letter_code
_entity_poly.pdbx_strand_id
1 'polypeptide(L)'
;MRLAVFSSSAVAALVAAFVIGVDRDARFHTAQRYIRSHTERSSAISAGHTEVVMTFYNVHNETLDLYYRGPGGQDIRMASVASGRDMEFSTWVGHQWSWRAPSTQVTVKSFFIEKNAPNFVYSLASPSWYEEYYKKHSIPWINVHPRGPVTRWIPDPFAIGHEHEVEVAGGLSPLRRRVQKMVTQSVAPRVFVIEDFLSADECDHIVHLAASRGMHRSLVKSTTVSTSWFGASSPVVVSDERTSTNTWLSATASNIVENVFIRAFDLLKIPFDADRWRQHCEDMQVLRYDVSQEYQPHDDYFLPATTRYSRHVQSGHNRYATLLLYLNDVAHGGETVFPRAHSTFIENGCPNSSSAMKIQPKKGRAVLFFSMRPDGNLDQSALHGGCPVIEGTKWAANLWFWDERYGK
;
A
#
# COMPACT_ATOMS: atom_id res chain seq x y z
N MET A 1 -20.77 51.77 -21.49
CA MET A 1 -20.44 52.39 -20.19
C MET A 1 -21.11 51.50 -19.13
N ARG A 2 -20.45 50.70 -18.29
CA ARG A 2 -19.08 50.63 -17.79
C ARG A 2 -18.68 49.15 -17.59
N LEU A 3 -17.41 48.87 -17.84
CA LEU A 3 -16.70 47.70 -17.31
C LEU A 3 -16.76 47.71 -15.77
N ALA A 4 -16.92 46.53 -15.16
CA ALA A 4 -16.49 46.29 -13.79
C ALA A 4 -15.37 45.25 -13.82
N VAL A 5 -14.20 45.73 -13.43
CA VAL A 5 -12.92 45.03 -13.34
C VAL A 5 -13.00 44.03 -12.18
N PHE A 6 -12.80 42.73 -12.44
CA PHE A 6 -12.47 41.79 -11.38
C PHE A 6 -11.02 42.03 -10.98
N SER A 7 -10.82 42.58 -9.78
CA SER A 7 -9.49 42.79 -9.21
C SER A 7 -8.87 41.44 -8.81
N SER A 8 -7.57 41.35 -8.97
CA SER A 8 -6.67 40.23 -8.68
C SER A 8 -6.55 39.86 -7.19
N SER A 9 -7.57 40.13 -6.38
CA SER A 9 -7.52 40.04 -4.91
C SER A 9 -8.34 38.88 -4.33
N ALA A 10 -9.17 38.22 -5.14
CA ALA A 10 -10.07 37.14 -4.66
C ALA A 10 -9.45 35.73 -4.71
N VAL A 11 -8.26 35.58 -5.32
CA VAL A 11 -7.54 34.29 -5.41
C VAL A 11 -6.54 34.11 -4.24
N ALA A 12 -6.26 35.17 -3.48
CA ALA A 12 -5.36 35.14 -2.32
C ALA A 12 -6.03 34.80 -0.98
N ALA A 13 -7.36 34.69 -0.93
CA ALA A 13 -8.13 34.53 0.31
C ALA A 13 -8.46 33.07 0.69
N LEU A 14 -7.94 32.07 -0.01
CA LEU A 14 -8.13 30.65 0.34
C LEU A 14 -6.84 29.88 0.65
N VAL A 15 -5.72 30.59 0.85
CA VAL A 15 -4.40 29.99 1.19
C VAL A 15 -3.86 30.48 2.55
N ALA A 16 -4.64 31.27 3.30
CA ALA A 16 -4.22 31.81 4.59
C ALA A 16 -5.24 31.53 5.69
N ALA A 17 -5.27 30.28 6.18
CA ALA A 17 -5.81 29.99 7.50
C ALA A 17 -4.92 28.95 8.18
N PHE A 18 -4.45 29.30 9.39
CA PHE A 18 -3.63 28.54 10.33
C PHE A 18 -2.11 28.56 10.13
N VAL A 19 -1.52 29.75 10.23
CA VAL A 19 -0.18 29.91 10.83
C VAL A 19 -0.38 30.13 12.32
N ILE A 20 -0.17 29.09 13.12
CA ILE A 20 -0.09 29.18 14.59
C ILE A 20 1.27 29.78 14.95
N GLY A 21 1.32 30.66 15.94
CA GLY A 21 2.55 31.27 16.44
C GLY A 21 3.59 30.21 16.82
N VAL A 22 4.59 30.04 15.96
CA VAL A 22 5.77 29.24 16.26
C VAL A 22 6.88 30.23 16.53
N ASP A 23 7.34 30.30 17.77
CA ASP A 23 8.61 30.94 18.05
C ASP A 23 9.69 29.99 17.51
N ARG A 24 10.24 30.35 16.34
CA ARG A 24 11.22 29.55 15.61
C ARG A 24 12.53 30.30 15.66
N ASP A 25 13.56 29.66 16.22
CA ASP A 25 14.91 30.12 15.96
C ASP A 25 15.30 29.68 14.53
N ALA A 26 15.46 30.67 13.65
CA ALA A 26 15.71 30.48 12.21
C ALA A 26 17.02 29.74 11.91
N ARG A 27 17.90 29.54 12.90
CA ARG A 27 19.15 28.80 12.77
C ARG A 27 18.98 27.27 12.74
N PHE A 28 17.79 26.76 13.07
CA PHE A 28 17.55 25.32 13.21
C PHE A 28 16.72 24.76 12.04
N HIS A 29 17.15 23.60 11.50
CA HIS A 29 16.58 22.98 10.31
C HIS A 29 15.05 22.79 10.39
N THR A 30 14.35 23.13 9.29
CA THR A 30 12.89 22.96 9.08
C THR A 30 12.40 21.50 9.15
N ALA A 31 13.31 20.54 9.30
CA ALA A 31 13.04 19.11 9.20
C ALA A 31 12.57 18.44 10.50
N GLN A 32 12.57 19.12 11.66
CA GLN A 32 12.16 18.53 12.95
C GLN A 32 10.66 18.19 12.99
N ARG A 33 10.32 16.94 13.31
CA ARG A 33 8.96 16.41 13.16
C ARG A 33 8.39 15.82 14.44
N TYR A 34 7.09 16.04 14.61
CA TYR A 34 6.26 15.24 15.49
C TYR A 34 5.11 14.65 14.66
N ILE A 35 4.62 13.48 15.05
CA ILE A 35 3.51 12.79 14.39
C ILE A 35 2.45 12.53 15.45
N ARG A 36 1.22 13.00 15.19
CA ARG A 36 0.05 12.70 16.01
C ARG A 36 -0.56 11.37 15.57
N SER A 37 -0.66 10.42 16.50
CA SER A 37 -1.40 9.17 16.31
C SER A 37 -2.91 9.44 16.21
N HIS A 38 -3.65 8.59 15.48
CA HIS A 38 -5.13 8.69 15.39
C HIS A 38 -5.87 8.14 16.62
N THR A 39 -5.16 7.67 17.64
CA THR A 39 -5.77 7.27 18.90
C THR A 39 -6.14 8.51 19.71
N GLU A 40 -7.32 9.08 19.43
CA GLU A 40 -8.11 9.64 20.52
C GLU A 40 -8.50 8.45 21.40
N ARG A 41 -7.82 8.25 22.52
CA ARG A 41 -8.32 7.32 23.52
C ARG A 41 -9.54 7.97 24.15
N SER A 42 -10.73 7.49 23.78
CA SER A 42 -11.96 7.74 24.55
C SER A 42 -12.02 6.89 25.82
N SER A 43 -10.97 6.11 26.12
CA SER A 43 -10.86 5.29 27.32
C SER A 43 -10.30 6.10 28.49
N ALA A 44 -11.11 7.06 28.93
CA ALA A 44 -11.17 7.72 30.23
C ALA A 44 -11.55 9.19 30.01
N ILE A 45 -12.81 9.53 30.22
CA ILE A 45 -13.15 10.90 30.62
C ILE A 45 -12.56 11.10 32.02
N SER A 46 -11.24 11.27 32.12
CA SER A 46 -10.67 11.96 33.26
C SER A 46 -10.72 13.44 32.92
N ALA A 47 -11.76 14.12 33.43
CA ALA A 47 -11.88 15.58 33.43
C ALA A 47 -11.97 16.30 32.05
N GLY A 48 -12.52 15.67 31.00
CA GLY A 48 -12.89 16.38 29.76
C GLY A 48 -11.75 16.72 28.79
N HIS A 49 -10.58 16.12 28.95
CA HIS A 49 -9.44 16.30 28.05
C HIS A 49 -9.30 15.12 27.07
N THR A 50 -9.01 15.40 25.79
CA THR A 50 -8.77 14.38 24.77
C THR A 50 -7.30 13.94 24.79
N GLU A 51 -7.03 12.69 25.17
CA GLU A 51 -5.67 12.11 25.11
C GLU A 51 -5.28 11.81 23.65
N VAL A 52 -4.01 12.06 23.31
CA VAL A 52 -3.37 11.76 22.02
C VAL A 52 -1.98 11.18 22.26
N VAL A 53 -1.54 10.27 21.39
CA VAL A 53 -0.14 9.80 21.40
C VAL A 53 0.66 10.53 20.32
N MET A 54 1.85 10.99 20.68
CA MET A 54 2.74 11.76 19.84
C MET A 54 4.07 11.03 19.67
N THR A 55 4.59 10.94 18.44
CA THR A 55 5.95 10.45 18.17
C THR A 55 6.81 11.60 17.69
N PHE A 56 7.91 11.86 18.37
CA PHE A 56 8.91 12.83 17.94
C PHE A 56 10.12 12.13 17.34
N TYR A 57 10.64 12.69 16.25
CA TYR A 57 11.85 12.23 15.61
C TYR A 57 12.93 13.31 15.73
N ASN A 58 14.00 13.00 16.43
CA ASN A 58 15.13 13.91 16.53
C ASN A 58 16.02 13.80 15.28
N VAL A 59 15.86 14.75 14.37
CA VAL A 59 16.74 14.88 13.19
C VAL A 59 17.85 15.92 13.40
N HIS A 60 18.06 16.39 14.63
CA HIS A 60 19.16 17.28 14.98
C HIS A 60 20.44 16.47 15.04
N ASN A 61 21.58 17.12 14.85
CA ASN A 61 22.90 16.50 14.99
C ASN A 61 23.33 16.29 16.46
N GLU A 62 22.45 16.59 17.42
CA GLU A 62 22.70 16.39 18.85
C GLU A 62 21.44 15.87 19.55
N THR A 63 21.57 15.42 20.80
CA THR A 63 20.44 15.02 21.64
C THR A 63 19.53 16.21 21.94
N LEU A 64 18.22 16.06 21.83
CA LEU A 64 17.25 17.09 22.19
C LEU A 64 16.46 16.71 23.43
N ASP A 65 16.23 17.67 24.30
CA ASP A 65 15.39 17.53 25.48
C ASP A 65 13.95 17.97 25.19
N LEU A 66 12.99 17.18 25.65
CA LEU A 66 11.57 17.45 25.57
C LEU A 66 11.08 18.17 26.83
N TYR A 67 10.37 19.27 26.64
CA TYR A 67 9.73 20.03 27.71
C TYR A 67 8.22 20.12 27.49
N TYR A 68 7.46 19.84 28.55
CA TYR A 68 6.03 20.14 28.63
C TYR A 68 5.83 21.46 29.38
N ARG A 69 5.01 22.36 28.82
CA ARG A 69 4.62 23.59 29.52
C ARG A 69 3.44 23.28 30.44
N GLY A 70 3.71 23.24 31.74
CA GLY A 70 2.72 22.96 32.77
C GLY A 70 1.66 24.06 32.91
N PRO A 71 0.56 23.79 33.64
CA PRO A 71 -0.56 24.73 33.80
C PRO A 71 -0.18 26.09 34.41
N GLY A 72 0.87 26.15 35.22
CA GLY A 72 1.41 27.39 35.80
C GLY A 72 2.38 28.14 34.88
N GLY A 73 2.55 27.69 33.64
CA GLY A 73 3.45 28.29 32.65
C GLY A 73 4.91 27.87 32.78
N GLN A 74 5.26 26.98 33.70
CA GLN A 74 6.61 26.44 33.85
C GLN A 74 6.91 25.35 32.82
N ASP A 75 8.15 25.29 32.33
CA ASP A 75 8.61 24.21 31.46
C ASP A 75 9.19 23.06 32.27
N ILE A 76 8.61 21.87 32.14
CA ILE A 76 9.00 20.65 32.85
C ILE A 76 9.72 19.74 31.86
N ARG A 77 10.98 19.39 32.14
CA ARG A 77 11.76 18.45 31.32
C ARG A 77 11.20 17.04 31.49
N MET A 78 10.79 16.43 30.40
CA MET A 78 10.13 15.12 30.41
C MET A 78 11.05 14.00 29.93
N ALA A 79 11.91 14.26 28.94
CA ALA A 79 12.78 13.23 28.38
C ALA A 79 13.91 13.82 27.52
N SER A 80 14.81 12.95 27.06
CA SER A 80 15.87 13.24 26.09
C SER A 80 15.81 12.25 24.94
N VAL A 81 16.00 12.75 23.72
CA VAL A 81 15.98 11.94 22.50
C VAL A 81 17.30 12.13 21.76
N ALA A 82 18.09 11.06 21.62
CA ALA A 82 19.37 11.14 20.93
C ALA A 82 19.21 11.46 19.43
N SER A 83 20.26 12.01 18.81
CA SER A 83 20.28 12.27 17.37
C SER A 83 19.95 11.01 16.56
N GLY A 84 19.04 11.12 15.58
CA GLY A 84 18.58 10.02 14.74
C GLY A 84 17.64 9.02 15.44
N ARG A 85 17.21 9.29 16.68
CA ARG A 85 16.25 8.46 17.42
C ARG A 85 14.88 9.12 17.49
N ASP A 86 13.88 8.29 17.79
CA ASP A 86 12.51 8.72 18.03
C ASP A 86 12.06 8.40 19.46
N MET A 87 11.01 9.10 19.89
CA MET A 87 10.35 8.86 21.16
C MET A 87 8.85 9.08 21.03
N GLU A 88 8.10 8.08 21.50
CA GLU A 88 6.65 8.14 21.62
C GLU A 88 6.26 8.54 23.04
N PHE A 89 5.27 9.41 23.18
CA PHE A 89 4.72 9.83 24.47
C PHE A 89 3.23 10.14 24.36
N SER A 90 2.49 9.87 25.43
CA SER A 90 1.07 10.24 25.53
C SER A 90 0.95 11.65 26.10
N THR A 91 0.03 12.44 25.57
CA THR A 91 -0.25 13.83 25.97
C THR A 91 -1.73 14.15 25.70
N TRP A 92 -2.18 15.36 26.00
CA TRP A 92 -3.56 15.77 25.78
C TRP A 92 -3.68 16.94 24.81
N VAL A 93 -4.82 17.04 24.13
CA VAL A 93 -5.23 18.24 23.40
C VAL A 93 -5.23 19.42 24.36
N GLY A 94 -4.61 20.52 23.95
CA GLY A 94 -4.36 21.70 24.78
C GLY A 94 -2.96 21.75 25.40
N HIS A 95 -2.16 20.68 25.30
CA HIS A 95 -0.79 20.70 25.83
C HIS A 95 0.16 21.45 24.89
N GLN A 96 1.10 22.19 25.48
CA GLN A 96 2.19 22.84 24.76
C GLN A 96 3.50 22.14 25.09
N TRP A 97 4.28 21.87 24.05
CA TRP A 97 5.56 21.18 24.13
C TRP A 97 6.65 21.97 23.42
N SER A 98 7.89 21.83 23.89
CA SER A 98 9.05 22.40 23.24
C SER A 98 10.25 21.45 23.28
N TRP A 99 11.10 21.54 22.26
CA TRP A 99 12.37 20.81 22.16
C TRP A 99 13.52 21.78 22.34
N ARG A 100 14.51 21.42 23.16
CA ARG A 100 15.69 22.24 23.41
C ARG A 100 16.96 21.46 23.20
N ALA A 101 17.96 22.12 22.62
CA ALA A 101 19.32 21.60 22.61
C ALA A 101 19.90 21.78 24.03
N PRO A 102 20.32 20.70 24.73
CA PRO A 102 20.84 20.79 26.09
C PRO A 102 22.07 21.69 26.19
N SER A 103 22.90 21.69 25.13
CA SER A 103 24.14 22.45 25.01
C SER A 103 23.93 23.97 25.03
N THR A 104 22.83 24.46 24.46
CA THR A 104 22.57 25.90 24.29
C THR A 104 21.33 26.38 25.03
N GLN A 105 20.49 25.45 25.52
CA GLN A 105 19.15 25.69 26.06
C GLN A 105 18.20 26.43 25.10
N VAL A 106 18.59 26.57 23.82
CA VAL A 106 17.77 27.23 22.81
C VAL A 106 16.63 26.31 22.39
N THR A 107 15.45 26.89 22.25
CA THR A 107 14.27 26.17 21.77
C THR A 107 14.38 25.94 20.27
N VAL A 108 14.51 24.67 19.90
CA VAL A 108 14.58 24.20 18.51
C VAL A 108 13.19 24.28 17.87
N LYS A 109 12.15 23.88 18.61
CA LYS A 109 10.75 23.93 18.13
C LYS A 109 9.77 23.88 19.29
N SER A 110 8.72 24.70 19.22
CA SER A 110 7.54 24.62 20.08
C SER A 110 6.31 24.21 19.27
N PHE A 111 5.39 23.48 19.89
CA PHE A 111 4.15 23.06 19.26
C PHE A 111 3.04 22.89 20.30
N PHE A 112 1.82 23.16 19.85
CA PHE A 112 0.59 23.05 20.64
C PHE A 112 -0.27 21.93 20.06
N ILE A 113 -0.87 21.12 20.94
CA ILE A 113 -1.70 20.00 20.52
C ILE A 113 -3.13 20.50 20.30
N GLU A 114 -3.52 20.76 19.05
CA GLU A 114 -4.89 21.16 18.71
C GLU A 114 -5.79 19.98 18.40
N LYS A 115 -7.10 20.16 18.63
CA LYS A 115 -8.13 19.15 18.37
C LYS A 115 -8.18 18.76 16.88
N ASN A 116 -8.04 19.72 15.98
CA ASN A 116 -8.23 19.56 14.53
C ASN A 116 -6.96 19.78 13.67
N ALA A 117 -5.76 19.73 14.26
CA ALA A 117 -4.52 19.90 13.49
C ALA A 117 -4.37 18.80 12.42
N PRO A 118 -3.89 19.12 11.21
CA PRO A 118 -3.67 18.15 10.16
C PRO A 118 -2.69 17.07 10.61
N ASN A 119 -3.09 15.81 10.44
CA ASN A 119 -2.26 14.66 10.76
C ASN A 119 -1.13 14.56 9.72
N PHE A 120 0.10 14.90 10.08
CA PHE A 120 1.23 14.81 9.16
C PHE A 120 1.40 13.37 8.63
N VAL A 121 1.06 13.21 7.35
CA VAL A 121 1.38 12.08 6.50
C VAL A 121 2.85 12.22 6.10
N TYR A 122 3.57 11.09 6.05
CA TYR A 122 4.99 11.04 5.73
C TYR A 122 5.25 11.52 4.30
N SER A 123 5.46 12.81 4.21
CA SER A 123 6.03 13.45 3.05
C SER A 123 6.85 14.65 3.47
N LEU A 124 8.12 14.59 3.10
CA LEU A 124 9.02 15.74 3.12
C LEU A 124 8.79 16.72 1.97
N ALA A 125 7.86 16.44 1.05
CA ALA A 125 7.62 17.33 -0.09
C ALA A 125 6.91 18.59 0.37
N SER A 126 7.35 19.74 -0.14
CA SER A 126 6.55 20.96 -0.06
C SER A 126 5.21 20.72 -0.75
N PRO A 127 4.13 21.41 -0.32
CA PRO A 127 2.85 21.39 -1.04
C PRO A 127 3.01 21.68 -2.55
N SER A 128 3.96 22.55 -2.91
CA SER A 128 4.27 22.88 -4.31
C SER A 128 4.73 21.67 -5.13
N TRP A 129 5.50 20.73 -4.56
CA TRP A 129 5.94 19.54 -5.28
C TRP A 129 4.75 18.65 -5.65
N TYR A 130 3.79 18.48 -4.74
CA TYR A 130 2.56 17.72 -4.99
C TYR A 130 1.72 18.35 -6.08
N GLU A 131 1.55 19.67 -6.04
CA GLU A 131 0.84 20.42 -7.08
C GLU A 131 1.53 20.32 -8.44
N GLU A 132 2.86 20.40 -8.48
CA GLU A 132 3.66 20.25 -9.70
C GLU A 132 3.55 18.83 -10.27
N TYR A 133 3.66 17.80 -9.43
CA TYR A 133 3.46 16.42 -9.84
C TYR A 133 2.04 16.22 -10.41
N TYR A 134 1.02 16.70 -9.70
CA TYR A 134 -0.36 16.60 -10.16
C TYR A 134 -0.57 17.34 -11.50
N LYS A 135 -0.05 18.56 -11.66
CA LYS A 135 -0.11 19.32 -12.92
C LYS A 135 0.55 18.56 -14.08
N LYS A 136 1.68 17.89 -13.82
CA LYS A 136 2.44 17.15 -14.83
C LYS A 136 1.79 15.82 -15.21
N HIS A 137 1.23 15.09 -14.25
CA HIS A 137 0.79 13.71 -14.43
C HIS A 137 -0.73 13.53 -14.42
N SER A 138 -1.50 14.56 -14.04
CA SER A 138 -2.96 14.53 -13.86
C SER A 138 -3.45 13.45 -12.90
N ILE A 139 -2.59 13.04 -11.97
CA ILE A 139 -2.88 12.07 -10.90
C ILE A 139 -2.19 12.51 -9.61
N PRO A 140 -2.79 12.27 -8.43
CA PRO A 140 -2.16 12.62 -7.16
C PRO A 140 -1.01 11.67 -6.84
N TRP A 141 0.01 12.20 -6.15
CA TRP A 141 1.03 11.34 -5.53
C TRP A 141 0.49 10.77 -4.21
N ILE A 142 0.35 9.45 -4.15
CA ILE A 142 -0.26 8.76 -3.00
C ILE A 142 0.71 7.80 -2.28
N ASN A 143 1.98 7.74 -2.72
CA ASN A 143 3.03 7.00 -2.02
C ASN A 143 3.81 7.89 -1.03
N VAL A 144 4.78 7.33 -0.32
CA VAL A 144 5.72 8.10 0.52
C VAL A 144 6.62 9.00 -0.32
N HIS A 145 7.06 10.14 0.23
CA HIS A 145 8.02 11.03 -0.42
C HIS A 145 9.16 11.47 0.53
N PRO A 146 10.42 11.54 0.06
CA PRO A 146 10.86 11.23 -1.30
C PRO A 146 10.88 9.73 -1.56
N ARG A 147 10.51 9.34 -2.78
CA ARG A 147 10.70 8.01 -3.33
C ARG A 147 11.05 8.17 -4.81
N GLY A 148 12.07 7.47 -5.25
CA GLY A 148 12.47 7.44 -6.65
C GLY A 148 11.69 6.40 -7.46
N PRO A 149 12.09 6.17 -8.71
CA PRO A 149 11.53 5.13 -9.56
C PRO A 149 11.51 3.76 -8.88
N VAL A 150 10.60 2.90 -9.31
CA VAL A 150 10.56 1.50 -8.89
C VAL A 150 11.89 0.84 -9.22
N THR A 151 12.48 0.13 -8.25
CA THR A 151 13.77 -0.54 -8.44
C THR A 151 13.63 -1.84 -9.23
N ARG A 152 12.45 -2.47 -9.12
CA ARG A 152 12.06 -3.66 -9.86
C ARG A 152 11.70 -3.35 -11.30
N TRP A 153 11.90 -4.36 -12.16
CA TRP A 153 11.46 -4.28 -13.54
C TRP A 153 9.93 -4.18 -13.63
N ILE A 154 9.47 -3.23 -14.44
CA ILE A 154 8.08 -3.08 -14.88
C ILE A 154 8.11 -3.09 -16.42
N PRO A 155 7.34 -3.97 -17.09
CA PRO A 155 7.21 -3.95 -18.55
C PRO A 155 6.51 -2.66 -19.01
N ASP A 156 6.98 -2.11 -20.13
CA ASP A 156 6.29 -1.02 -20.81
C ASP A 156 5.04 -1.57 -21.50
N PRO A 157 3.83 -1.06 -21.16
CA PRO A 157 2.62 -1.53 -21.78
C PRO A 157 2.47 -0.86 -23.16
N PHE A 158 2.95 -1.50 -24.21
CA PHE A 158 3.03 -0.91 -25.55
C PHE A 158 1.65 -0.50 -26.10
N ALA A 159 0.78 -1.47 -26.36
CA ALA A 159 -0.60 -1.27 -26.78
C ALA A 159 -1.41 -2.50 -26.37
N ILE A 160 -2.73 -2.34 -26.22
CA ILE A 160 -3.61 -3.48 -25.96
C ILE A 160 -3.47 -4.48 -27.11
N GLY A 161 -3.32 -5.76 -26.77
CA GLY A 161 -3.07 -6.84 -27.71
C GLY A 161 -1.59 -7.07 -28.07
N HIS A 162 -0.67 -6.22 -27.62
CA HIS A 162 0.76 -6.44 -27.87
C HIS A 162 1.27 -7.68 -27.12
N GLU A 163 2.06 -8.51 -27.81
CA GLU A 163 2.68 -9.71 -27.26
C GLU A 163 4.12 -9.43 -26.82
N HIS A 164 4.41 -9.64 -25.54
CA HIS A 164 5.76 -9.66 -24.99
C HIS A 164 6.22 -11.11 -24.87
N GLU A 165 7.42 -11.42 -25.38
CA GLU A 165 8.04 -12.72 -25.17
C GLU A 165 8.98 -12.66 -23.96
N VAL A 166 8.75 -13.54 -22.98
CA VAL A 166 9.56 -13.64 -21.77
C VAL A 166 10.03 -15.07 -21.59
N GLU A 167 11.34 -15.26 -21.46
CA GLU A 167 11.89 -16.58 -21.16
C GLU A 167 11.76 -16.89 -19.66
N VAL A 168 11.15 -18.03 -19.34
CA VAL A 168 10.88 -18.46 -17.97
C VAL A 168 11.22 -19.94 -17.76
N ALA A 169 11.37 -20.35 -16.51
CA ALA A 169 11.47 -21.76 -16.13
C ALA A 169 10.29 -22.60 -16.64
N GLY A 170 10.61 -23.80 -17.10
CA GLY A 170 9.70 -24.79 -17.66
C GLY A 170 8.77 -25.41 -16.61
N GLY A 171 7.81 -26.21 -17.09
CA GLY A 171 6.79 -26.88 -16.26
C GLY A 171 7.40 -27.72 -15.14
N LEU A 172 7.91 -28.89 -15.51
CA LEU A 172 8.36 -29.92 -14.56
C LEU A 172 9.83 -29.77 -14.10
N SER A 173 10.58 -28.83 -14.68
CA SER A 173 11.98 -28.62 -14.33
C SER A 173 12.40 -27.18 -14.56
N PRO A 174 13.09 -26.54 -13.59
CA PRO A 174 13.56 -25.17 -13.72
C PRO A 174 14.76 -25.06 -14.70
N LEU A 175 15.43 -26.17 -15.00
CA LEU A 175 16.54 -26.22 -15.96
C LEU A 175 16.06 -26.15 -17.42
N ARG A 176 14.81 -26.50 -17.69
CA ARG A 176 14.22 -26.30 -19.02
C ARG A 176 13.70 -24.88 -19.07
N ARG A 177 14.07 -24.13 -20.10
CA ARG A 177 13.52 -22.79 -20.34
C ARG A 177 12.40 -22.88 -21.37
N ARG A 178 11.41 -22.00 -21.27
CA ARG A 178 10.34 -21.84 -22.25
C ARG A 178 10.07 -20.36 -22.48
N VAL A 179 9.67 -20.02 -23.71
CA VAL A 179 9.19 -18.69 -24.02
C VAL A 179 7.71 -18.63 -23.66
N GLN A 180 7.36 -17.64 -22.84
CA GLN A 180 6.01 -17.36 -22.42
C GLN A 180 5.54 -16.08 -23.10
N LYS A 181 4.37 -16.15 -23.74
CA LYS A 181 3.71 -14.97 -24.32
C LYS A 181 2.90 -14.25 -23.26
N MET A 182 3.17 -12.97 -23.09
CA MET A 182 2.47 -12.08 -22.18
C MET A 182 1.76 -11.00 -23.00
N VAL A 183 0.44 -11.04 -23.05
CA VAL A 183 -0.40 -10.15 -23.86
C VAL A 183 -0.85 -8.96 -23.04
N THR A 184 -0.58 -7.74 -23.49
CA THR A 184 -1.08 -6.52 -22.83
C THR A 184 -2.60 -6.43 -22.94
N GLN A 185 -3.29 -6.43 -21.79
CA GLN A 185 -4.74 -6.22 -21.70
C GLN A 185 -5.10 -4.78 -21.38
N SER A 186 -4.26 -4.10 -20.59
CA SER A 186 -4.41 -2.67 -20.34
C SER A 186 -3.07 -1.99 -20.13
N VAL A 187 -3.04 -0.71 -20.50
CA VAL A 187 -1.91 0.21 -20.30
C VAL A 187 -2.06 1.04 -19.03
N ALA A 188 -3.30 1.17 -18.52
CA ALA A 188 -3.65 1.90 -17.30
C ALA A 188 -4.90 1.24 -16.66
N PRO A 189 -4.73 0.40 -15.62
CA PRO A 189 -3.45 -0.03 -15.05
C PRO A 189 -2.70 -0.93 -16.03
N ARG A 190 -1.41 -1.18 -15.76
CA ARG A 190 -0.66 -2.22 -16.50
C ARG A 190 -1.21 -3.58 -16.14
N VAL A 191 -1.85 -4.24 -17.09
CA VAL A 191 -2.39 -5.60 -16.94
C VAL A 191 -1.99 -6.43 -18.13
N PHE A 192 -1.49 -7.62 -17.85
CA PHE A 192 -1.10 -8.59 -18.85
C PHE A 192 -1.75 -9.94 -18.56
N VAL A 193 -2.15 -10.64 -19.61
CA VAL A 193 -2.63 -12.02 -19.55
C VAL A 193 -1.59 -12.94 -20.15
N ILE A 194 -1.39 -14.06 -19.47
CA ILE A 194 -0.42 -15.08 -19.84
C ILE A 194 -1.18 -16.40 -19.89
N GLU A 195 -1.41 -16.90 -21.10
CA GLU A 195 -2.04 -18.20 -21.31
C GLU A 195 -1.05 -19.33 -21.01
N ASP A 196 -1.56 -20.47 -20.54
CA ASP A 196 -0.76 -21.68 -20.28
C ASP A 196 0.47 -21.43 -19.37
N PHE A 197 0.33 -20.50 -18.41
CA PHE A 197 1.36 -20.22 -17.42
C PHE A 197 1.55 -21.41 -16.47
N LEU A 198 0.47 -22.11 -16.11
CA LEU A 198 0.53 -23.38 -15.39
C LEU A 198 0.03 -24.51 -16.30
N SER A 199 0.61 -25.70 -16.15
CA SER A 199 -0.01 -26.90 -16.69
C SER A 199 -1.26 -27.29 -15.89
N ALA A 200 -2.11 -28.13 -16.47
CA ALA A 200 -3.27 -28.66 -15.77
C ALA A 200 -2.89 -29.42 -14.50
N ASP A 201 -1.80 -30.20 -14.54
CA ASP A 201 -1.28 -30.96 -13.40
C ASP A 201 -0.76 -30.05 -12.28
N GLU A 202 -0.09 -28.95 -12.62
CA GLU A 202 0.37 -27.95 -11.64
C GLU A 202 -0.82 -27.31 -10.92
N CYS A 203 -1.87 -26.96 -11.67
CA CYS A 203 -3.11 -26.45 -11.11
C CYS A 203 -3.77 -27.44 -10.15
N ASP A 204 -3.94 -28.70 -10.57
CA ASP A 204 -4.60 -29.73 -9.76
C ASP A 204 -3.80 -30.05 -8.49
N HIS A 205 -2.46 -30.08 -8.60
CA HIS A 205 -1.57 -30.28 -7.46
C HIS A 205 -1.68 -29.14 -6.43
N ILE A 206 -1.71 -27.88 -6.87
CA ILE A 206 -1.88 -26.72 -5.99
C ILE A 206 -3.24 -26.79 -5.28
N VAL A 207 -4.32 -27.08 -6.01
CA VAL A 207 -5.66 -27.22 -5.43
C VAL A 207 -5.70 -28.36 -4.42
N HIS A 208 -5.13 -29.52 -4.74
CA HIS A 208 -5.07 -30.67 -3.84
C HIS A 208 -4.33 -30.34 -2.54
N LEU A 209 -3.12 -29.76 -2.63
CA LEU A 209 -2.32 -29.36 -1.47
C LEU A 209 -3.04 -28.32 -0.60
N ALA A 210 -3.70 -27.35 -1.23
CA ALA A 210 -4.46 -26.34 -0.52
C ALA A 210 -5.65 -26.94 0.23
N ALA A 211 -6.42 -27.81 -0.43
CA ALA A 211 -7.54 -28.51 0.18
C ALA A 211 -7.09 -29.42 1.33
N SER A 212 -5.98 -30.16 1.16
CA SER A 212 -5.46 -31.07 2.19
C SER A 212 -4.93 -30.35 3.43
N ARG A 213 -4.41 -29.12 3.28
CA ARG A 213 -3.99 -28.27 4.41
C ARG A 213 -5.15 -27.64 5.18
N GLY A 214 -6.34 -27.61 4.59
CA GLY A 214 -7.50 -26.92 5.12
C GLY A 214 -7.62 -25.50 4.58
N MET A 215 -8.85 -25.17 4.16
CA MET A 215 -9.24 -23.85 3.68
C MET A 215 -10.05 -23.14 4.78
N HIS A 216 -9.68 -21.91 5.11
CA HIS A 216 -10.33 -21.14 6.16
C HIS A 216 -10.97 -19.88 5.58
N ARG A 217 -11.96 -19.31 6.28
CA ARG A 217 -12.60 -18.06 5.84
C ARG A 217 -11.54 -16.97 5.62
N SER A 218 -11.52 -16.40 4.43
CA SER A 218 -10.54 -15.36 4.10
C SER A 218 -10.77 -14.12 4.95
N LEU A 219 -9.67 -13.60 5.48
CA LEU A 219 -9.66 -12.40 6.30
C LEU A 219 -9.22 -11.20 5.44
N VAL A 220 -9.74 -10.03 5.76
CA VAL A 220 -9.28 -8.74 5.22
C VAL A 220 -8.66 -7.92 6.36
N LYS A 221 -7.69 -7.06 6.06
CA LYS A 221 -7.18 -6.14 7.09
C LYS A 221 -8.28 -5.12 7.39
N SER A 222 -8.75 -5.09 8.64
CA SER A 222 -9.74 -4.09 9.05
C SER A 222 -9.16 -2.68 8.91
N THR A 223 -9.88 -1.80 8.23
CA THR A 223 -9.65 -0.35 8.24
C THR A 223 -10.28 0.32 9.46
N THR A 224 -11.10 -0.40 10.24
CA THR A 224 -12.00 0.15 11.26
C THR A 224 -11.61 -0.19 12.70
N VAL A 225 -10.65 -1.10 12.93
CA VAL A 225 -10.22 -1.48 14.29
C VAL A 225 -8.70 -1.40 14.39
N SER A 226 -8.19 -0.29 14.94
CA SER A 226 -6.79 -0.11 15.33
C SER A 226 -6.64 -0.40 16.83
N THR A 227 -6.90 -1.64 17.25
CA THR A 227 -6.62 -2.06 18.63
C THR A 227 -5.99 -3.45 18.65
N SER A 228 -4.69 -3.52 18.34
CA SER A 228 -3.81 -4.49 18.99
C SER A 228 -2.38 -3.94 19.02
N TRP A 229 -2.02 -3.44 20.20
CA TRP A 229 -0.65 -3.12 20.62
C TRP A 229 0.21 -4.40 20.57
N PHE A 230 1.54 -4.24 20.44
CA PHE A 230 2.59 -5.27 20.31
C PHE A 230 2.79 -5.89 18.92
N GLY A 231 3.29 -5.12 17.95
CA GLY A 231 3.89 -5.68 16.72
C GLY A 231 2.96 -6.54 15.85
N ALA A 232 1.68 -6.60 16.20
CA ALA A 232 0.67 -7.33 15.49
C ALA A 232 0.17 -6.49 14.32
N SER A 233 0.00 -7.16 13.19
CA SER A 233 -0.63 -6.60 11.99
C SER A 233 -2.01 -6.04 12.33
N SER A 234 -2.53 -5.08 11.56
CA SER A 234 -3.94 -4.67 11.63
C SER A 234 -4.83 -5.90 11.83
N PRO A 235 -5.79 -5.91 12.77
CA PRO A 235 -6.61 -7.08 13.03
C PRO A 235 -7.26 -7.52 11.72
N VAL A 236 -6.97 -8.76 11.35
CA VAL A 236 -7.51 -9.37 10.14
C VAL A 236 -8.90 -9.87 10.52
N VAL A 237 -9.94 -9.29 9.94
CA VAL A 237 -11.34 -9.56 10.28
C VAL A 237 -11.99 -10.35 9.16
N VAL A 238 -12.97 -11.18 9.51
CA VAL A 238 -13.93 -11.69 8.52
C VAL A 238 -14.75 -10.51 8.03
N SER A 239 -14.82 -10.31 6.72
CA SER A 239 -15.58 -9.23 6.08
C SER A 239 -16.51 -9.81 5.03
N ASP A 240 -17.65 -9.16 4.84
CA ASP A 240 -18.57 -9.45 3.73
C ASP A 240 -18.04 -8.91 2.40
N GLU A 241 -17.01 -8.06 2.42
CA GLU A 241 -16.33 -7.57 1.23
C GLU A 241 -15.49 -8.65 0.53
N ARG A 242 -15.05 -9.67 1.28
CA ARG A 242 -14.33 -10.82 0.73
C ARG A 242 -14.95 -12.09 1.27
N THR A 243 -15.65 -12.84 0.43
CA THR A 243 -16.45 -14.00 0.87
C THR A 243 -15.80 -15.37 0.66
N SER A 244 -14.58 -15.41 0.10
CA SER A 244 -13.81 -16.63 -0.14
C SER A 244 -13.34 -17.38 1.11
N THR A 245 -12.82 -18.59 0.87
CA THR A 245 -11.86 -19.26 1.77
C THR A 245 -10.45 -19.22 1.18
N ASN A 246 -9.42 -19.25 2.03
CA ASN A 246 -8.02 -19.29 1.63
C ASN A 246 -7.15 -20.20 2.50
N THR A 247 -5.97 -20.50 1.97
CA THR A 247 -4.84 -21.07 2.70
C THR A 247 -3.54 -20.55 2.07
N TRP A 248 -2.41 -20.88 2.68
CA TRP A 248 -1.09 -20.41 2.23
C TRP A 248 -0.16 -21.58 1.93
N LEU A 249 0.46 -21.55 0.75
CA LEU A 249 1.48 -22.50 0.33
C LEU A 249 2.82 -21.78 0.20
N SER A 250 3.84 -22.32 0.86
CA SER A 250 5.20 -21.81 0.72
C SER A 250 5.84 -22.30 -0.57
N ALA A 251 6.82 -21.58 -1.10
CA ALA A 251 7.61 -22.04 -2.25
C ALA A 251 8.15 -23.46 -2.02
N THR A 252 8.57 -23.77 -0.80
CA THR A 252 9.08 -25.10 -0.40
C THR A 252 8.01 -26.14 -0.09
N ALA A 253 6.71 -25.85 -0.31
CA ALA A 253 5.63 -26.79 0.00
C ALA A 253 5.68 -28.06 -0.86
N SER A 254 6.22 -27.95 -2.08
CA SER A 254 6.58 -29.08 -2.95
C SER A 254 7.43 -28.56 -4.11
N ASN A 255 8.17 -29.44 -4.79
CA ASN A 255 8.98 -29.07 -5.96
C ASN A 255 8.12 -28.45 -7.09
N ILE A 256 6.85 -28.85 -7.21
CA ILE A 256 5.92 -28.26 -8.18
C ILE A 256 5.63 -26.79 -7.83
N VAL A 257 5.33 -26.50 -6.57
CA VAL A 257 5.08 -25.12 -6.11
C VAL A 257 6.35 -24.28 -6.26
N GLU A 258 7.52 -24.83 -5.89
CA GLU A 258 8.81 -24.14 -6.07
C GLU A 258 9.06 -23.77 -7.54
N ASN A 259 8.83 -24.69 -8.48
CA ASN A 259 8.96 -24.42 -9.91
C ASN A 259 8.05 -23.28 -10.39
N VAL A 260 6.82 -23.20 -9.86
CA VAL A 260 5.90 -22.08 -10.15
C VAL A 260 6.43 -20.76 -9.60
N PHE A 261 7.02 -20.76 -8.40
CA PHE A 261 7.71 -19.58 -7.85
C PHE A 261 8.90 -19.17 -8.74
N ILE A 262 9.78 -20.09 -9.10
CA ILE A 262 10.94 -19.82 -9.98
C ILE A 262 10.45 -19.17 -11.29
N ARG A 263 9.41 -19.73 -11.90
CA ARG A 263 8.80 -19.20 -13.13
C ARG A 263 8.23 -17.80 -12.96
N ALA A 264 7.56 -17.52 -11.84
CA ALA A 264 7.04 -16.19 -11.52
C ALA A 264 8.16 -15.17 -11.26
N PHE A 265 9.26 -15.59 -10.66
CA PHE A 265 10.45 -14.78 -10.44
C PHE A 265 11.16 -14.45 -11.77
N ASP A 266 11.32 -15.43 -12.66
CA ASP A 266 11.82 -15.21 -14.03
C ASP A 266 10.94 -14.20 -14.79
N LEU A 267 9.61 -14.34 -14.70
CA LEU A 267 8.65 -13.45 -15.35
C LEU A 267 8.86 -11.99 -14.94
N LEU A 268 9.18 -11.74 -13.67
CA LEU A 268 9.44 -10.40 -13.11
C LEU A 268 10.92 -9.99 -13.14
N LYS A 269 11.79 -10.82 -13.73
CA LYS A 269 13.25 -10.61 -13.79
C LYS A 269 13.89 -10.46 -12.42
N ILE A 270 13.38 -11.18 -11.43
CA ILE A 270 13.92 -11.25 -10.07
C ILE A 270 14.69 -12.57 -9.95
N PRO A 271 15.98 -12.56 -9.53
CA PRO A 271 16.70 -13.80 -9.26
C PRO A 271 15.99 -14.60 -8.16
N PHE A 272 15.65 -15.86 -8.45
CA PHE A 272 15.13 -16.76 -7.43
C PHE A 272 16.28 -17.31 -6.58
N ASP A 273 16.13 -17.20 -5.26
CA ASP A 273 17.03 -17.76 -4.25
C ASP A 273 16.15 -18.47 -3.22
N ALA A 274 16.35 -19.77 -3.05
CA ALA A 274 15.53 -20.62 -2.18
C ALA A 274 15.52 -20.16 -0.70
N ASP A 275 16.58 -19.48 -0.25
CA ASP A 275 16.71 -18.97 1.12
C ASP A 275 16.23 -17.52 1.26
N ARG A 276 16.16 -16.77 0.15
CA ARG A 276 15.92 -15.32 0.16
C ARG A 276 14.69 -14.86 -0.59
N TRP A 277 13.97 -15.73 -1.28
CA TRP A 277 12.78 -15.38 -2.07
C TRP A 277 11.73 -14.59 -1.27
N ARG A 278 11.62 -14.85 0.04
CA ARG A 278 10.70 -14.14 0.97
C ARG A 278 10.97 -12.64 1.12
N GLN A 279 12.14 -12.18 0.70
CA GLN A 279 12.46 -10.75 0.63
C GLN A 279 11.77 -10.05 -0.53
N HIS A 280 11.25 -10.82 -1.50
CA HIS A 280 10.73 -10.33 -2.77
C HIS A 280 9.26 -10.70 -2.98
N CYS A 281 8.84 -11.86 -2.48
CA CYS A 281 7.49 -12.39 -2.68
C CYS A 281 6.91 -12.97 -1.38
N GLU A 282 5.59 -12.89 -1.23
CA GLU A 282 4.86 -13.57 -0.14
C GLU A 282 4.63 -15.05 -0.45
N ASP A 283 4.24 -15.84 0.57
CA ASP A 283 3.72 -17.18 0.33
C ASP A 283 2.52 -17.12 -0.64
N MET A 284 2.33 -18.18 -1.43
CA MET A 284 1.23 -18.29 -2.38
C MET A 284 -0.09 -18.37 -1.62
N GLN A 285 -0.95 -17.38 -1.81
CA GLN A 285 -2.28 -17.41 -1.23
C GLN A 285 -3.24 -18.14 -2.17
N VAL A 286 -3.64 -19.36 -1.83
CA VAL A 286 -4.62 -20.13 -2.60
C VAL A 286 -6.03 -19.81 -2.11
N LEU A 287 -6.95 -19.61 -3.04
CA LEU A 287 -8.29 -19.09 -2.84
C LEU A 287 -9.33 -20.02 -3.45
N ARG A 288 -10.46 -20.17 -2.74
CA ARG A 288 -11.67 -20.81 -3.25
C ARG A 288 -12.88 -19.90 -3.05
N TYR A 289 -13.63 -19.70 -4.12
CA TYR A 289 -14.93 -19.04 -4.13
C TYR A 289 -15.99 -20.03 -4.59
N ASP A 290 -16.99 -20.28 -3.73
CA ASP A 290 -18.20 -20.98 -4.11
C ASP A 290 -19.20 -20.01 -4.77
N VAL A 291 -20.33 -20.54 -5.26
CA VAL A 291 -21.40 -19.74 -5.87
C VAL A 291 -21.78 -18.58 -4.95
N SER A 292 -22.05 -17.42 -5.56
CA SER A 292 -22.29 -16.10 -4.96
C SER A 292 -21.13 -15.48 -4.17
N GLN A 293 -20.01 -16.17 -3.96
CA GLN A 293 -18.86 -15.58 -3.29
C GLN A 293 -18.08 -14.68 -4.26
N GLU A 294 -17.53 -13.61 -3.72
CA GLU A 294 -16.88 -12.53 -4.46
C GLU A 294 -15.76 -11.88 -3.63
N TYR A 295 -15.05 -10.95 -4.25
CA TYR A 295 -14.20 -9.99 -3.55
C TYR A 295 -14.43 -8.60 -4.14
N GLN A 296 -14.97 -7.71 -3.32
CA GLN A 296 -15.18 -6.31 -3.66
C GLN A 296 -13.89 -5.62 -4.14
N PRO A 297 -13.99 -4.61 -5.02
CA PRO A 297 -12.84 -3.90 -5.53
C PRO A 297 -11.94 -3.34 -4.43
N HIS A 298 -10.65 -3.65 -4.50
CA HIS A 298 -9.63 -3.29 -3.51
C HIS A 298 -8.28 -3.05 -4.18
N ASP A 299 -7.37 -2.45 -3.40
CA ASP A 299 -5.97 -2.29 -3.77
C ASP A 299 -5.13 -3.40 -3.12
N ASP A 300 -4.16 -3.92 -3.86
CA ASP A 300 -3.20 -4.89 -3.30
C ASP A 300 -2.08 -4.20 -2.52
N TYR A 301 -1.78 -2.95 -2.85
CA TYR A 301 -0.80 -2.13 -2.14
C TYR A 301 -1.34 -1.61 -0.81
N PHE A 302 -0.44 -1.15 0.05
CA PHE A 302 -0.78 -0.51 1.31
C PHE A 302 -0.68 1.01 1.19
N LEU A 303 -1.78 1.74 1.42
CA LEU A 303 -1.74 3.20 1.43
C LEU A 303 -0.96 3.72 2.64
N PRO A 304 0.14 4.50 2.47
CA PRO A 304 0.87 5.07 3.59
C PRO A 304 0.00 5.92 4.52
N ALA A 305 -1.03 6.58 3.96
CA ALA A 305 -1.99 7.38 4.70
C ALA A 305 -2.86 6.58 5.69
N THR A 306 -3.07 5.28 5.47
CA THR A 306 -3.87 4.41 6.35
C THR A 306 -3.02 3.36 7.08
N THR A 307 -1.81 3.04 6.61
CA THR A 307 -0.88 2.11 7.26
C THR A 307 0.27 2.83 7.98
N ARG A 308 -0.08 3.79 8.84
CA ARG A 308 0.87 4.75 9.46
C ARG A 308 1.91 4.09 10.38
N TYR A 309 1.57 2.98 11.02
CA TYR A 309 2.45 2.26 11.95
C TYR A 309 3.35 1.21 11.27
N SER A 310 3.13 0.94 9.98
CA SER A 310 3.95 -0.02 9.25
C SER A 310 5.27 0.63 8.83
N ARG A 311 6.34 0.36 9.59
CA ARG A 311 7.70 0.81 9.23
C ARG A 311 8.10 0.41 7.81
N HIS A 312 7.59 -0.74 7.32
CA HIS A 312 7.81 -1.19 5.95
C HIS A 312 7.19 -0.21 4.96
N VAL A 313 5.88 0.05 5.06
CA VAL A 313 5.18 0.94 4.12
C VAL A 313 5.68 2.38 4.23
N GLN A 314 5.97 2.86 5.45
CA GLN A 314 6.52 4.21 5.65
C GLN A 314 7.95 4.37 5.12
N SER A 315 8.69 3.27 4.95
CA SER A 315 9.99 3.27 4.25
C SER A 315 9.87 3.15 2.72
N GLY A 316 8.64 3.14 2.20
CA GLY A 316 8.32 2.96 0.80
C GLY A 316 8.29 1.50 0.33
N HIS A 317 8.67 0.54 1.18
CA HIS A 317 8.53 -0.88 0.84
C HIS A 317 7.05 -1.27 0.74
N ASN A 318 6.62 -1.68 -0.44
CA ASN A 318 5.21 -1.94 -0.71
C ASN A 318 5.03 -2.93 -1.87
N ARG A 319 3.84 -3.52 -2.00
CA ARG A 319 3.53 -4.44 -3.11
C ARG A 319 3.46 -3.66 -4.41
N TYR A 320 4.23 -4.10 -5.40
CA TYR A 320 4.33 -3.40 -6.69
C TYR A 320 3.71 -4.19 -7.83
N ALA A 321 3.67 -5.52 -7.71
CA ALA A 321 3.09 -6.40 -8.72
C ALA A 321 2.35 -7.57 -8.06
N THR A 322 1.29 -8.01 -8.73
CA THR A 322 0.51 -9.19 -8.37
C THR A 322 0.44 -10.13 -9.57
N LEU A 323 0.80 -11.38 -9.35
CA LEU A 323 0.55 -12.46 -10.29
C LEU A 323 -0.61 -13.33 -9.76
N LEU A 324 -1.78 -13.17 -10.36
CA LEU A 324 -2.96 -13.98 -10.07
C LEU A 324 -2.98 -15.18 -11.01
N LEU A 325 -3.10 -16.38 -10.46
CA LEU A 325 -3.14 -17.65 -11.17
C LEU A 325 -4.55 -18.22 -11.13
N TYR A 326 -5.13 -18.60 -12.26
CA TYR A 326 -6.39 -19.32 -12.32
C TYR A 326 -6.13 -20.83 -12.33
N LEU A 327 -6.64 -21.53 -11.33
CA LEU A 327 -6.36 -22.95 -11.10
C LEU A 327 -7.43 -23.86 -11.68
N ASN A 328 -8.57 -23.32 -12.11
CA ASN A 328 -9.60 -24.03 -12.85
C ASN A 328 -10.40 -23.09 -13.76
N ASP A 329 -11.17 -23.68 -14.67
CA ASP A 329 -12.18 -22.97 -15.44
C ASP A 329 -13.41 -22.70 -14.57
N VAL A 330 -14.05 -21.55 -14.78
CA VAL A 330 -15.31 -21.18 -14.13
C VAL A 330 -16.36 -21.01 -15.22
N ALA A 331 -17.48 -21.74 -15.10
CA ALA A 331 -18.52 -21.77 -16.12
C ALA A 331 -19.14 -20.39 -16.35
N HIS A 332 -19.59 -19.73 -15.27
CA HIS A 332 -20.14 -18.38 -15.33
C HIS A 332 -19.75 -17.54 -14.11
N GLY A 333 -19.44 -16.27 -14.35
CA GLY A 333 -18.97 -15.34 -13.32
C GLY A 333 -17.51 -15.56 -12.93
N GLY A 334 -17.11 -15.04 -11.77
CA GLY A 334 -15.78 -15.24 -11.21
C GLY A 334 -14.67 -14.43 -11.89
N GLU A 335 -14.97 -13.52 -12.81
CA GLU A 335 -13.95 -12.70 -13.48
C GLU A 335 -13.15 -11.85 -12.50
N THR A 336 -11.90 -11.53 -12.87
CA THR A 336 -11.18 -10.44 -12.21
C THR A 336 -11.51 -9.15 -12.94
N VAL A 337 -12.16 -8.22 -12.25
CA VAL A 337 -12.62 -6.93 -12.78
C VAL A 337 -11.67 -5.81 -12.38
N PHE A 338 -11.40 -4.88 -13.30
CA PHE A 338 -10.64 -3.66 -13.04
C PHE A 338 -11.52 -2.44 -13.32
N PRO A 339 -12.32 -2.00 -12.34
CA PRO A 339 -13.33 -0.95 -12.55
C PRO A 339 -12.76 0.42 -12.88
N ARG A 340 -11.44 0.66 -12.69
CA ARG A 340 -10.77 1.93 -13.03
C ARG A 340 -9.90 1.84 -14.28
N ALA A 341 -9.92 0.72 -14.99
CA ALA A 341 -9.18 0.60 -16.24
C ALA A 341 -9.66 1.66 -17.25
N HIS A 342 -8.74 2.21 -18.03
CA HIS A 342 -9.03 3.24 -19.05
C HIS A 342 -9.60 4.56 -18.50
N SER A 343 -9.23 4.93 -17.27
CA SER A 343 -9.47 6.25 -16.67
C SER A 343 -10.94 6.61 -16.40
N THR A 344 -11.87 5.68 -16.57
CA THR A 344 -13.27 5.83 -16.17
C THR A 344 -13.61 4.80 -15.11
N PHE A 345 -14.25 5.25 -14.02
CA PHE A 345 -14.73 4.32 -13.00
C PHE A 345 -16.05 3.73 -13.46
N ILE A 346 -16.09 2.41 -13.62
CA ILE A 346 -17.31 1.66 -13.89
C ILE A 346 -17.86 1.13 -12.56
N GLU A 347 -18.89 1.80 -12.07
CA GLU A 347 -19.68 1.33 -10.94
C GLU A 347 -20.40 0.02 -11.33
N ASN A 348 -20.49 -0.95 -10.40
CA ASN A 348 -21.10 -2.25 -10.64
C ASN A 348 -20.51 -2.99 -11.87
N GLY A 349 -19.19 -3.07 -11.94
CA GLY A 349 -18.46 -3.77 -13.03
C GLY A 349 -18.81 -5.25 -13.21
N CYS A 350 -19.51 -5.87 -12.24
CA CYS A 350 -19.98 -7.25 -12.29
C CYS A 350 -21.49 -7.34 -12.00
N PRO A 351 -22.18 -8.39 -12.47
CA PRO A 351 -21.73 -9.35 -13.49
C PRO A 351 -21.93 -8.82 -14.92
N ASN A 352 -22.91 -7.93 -15.12
CA ASN A 352 -23.47 -7.60 -16.44
C ASN A 352 -22.88 -6.35 -17.10
N SER A 353 -21.84 -5.74 -16.54
CA SER A 353 -21.20 -4.59 -17.18
C SER A 353 -20.32 -5.07 -18.33
N SER A 354 -20.69 -4.73 -19.57
CA SER A 354 -19.86 -4.95 -20.77
C SER A 354 -18.75 -3.91 -20.91
N SER A 355 -18.81 -2.83 -20.15
CA SER A 355 -17.87 -1.70 -20.24
C SER A 355 -16.68 -1.83 -19.27
N ALA A 356 -16.82 -2.63 -18.21
CA ALA A 356 -15.71 -2.89 -17.30
C ALA A 356 -14.70 -3.86 -17.91
N MET A 357 -13.41 -3.58 -17.75
CA MET A 357 -12.36 -4.54 -18.13
C MET A 357 -12.41 -5.75 -17.17
N LYS A 358 -12.67 -6.93 -17.73
CA LYS A 358 -12.79 -8.18 -16.99
C LYS A 358 -11.94 -9.26 -17.63
N ILE A 359 -11.34 -10.12 -16.81
CA ILE A 359 -10.59 -11.29 -17.27
C ILE A 359 -11.27 -12.54 -16.72
N GLN A 360 -11.77 -13.39 -17.62
CA GLN A 360 -12.41 -14.66 -17.27
C GLN A 360 -11.40 -15.63 -16.64
N PRO A 361 -11.78 -16.40 -15.61
CA PRO A 361 -10.97 -17.52 -15.14
C PRO A 361 -10.86 -18.59 -16.22
N LYS A 362 -9.63 -19.00 -16.50
CA LYS A 362 -9.33 -20.13 -17.39
C LYS A 362 -8.20 -20.93 -16.76
N LYS A 363 -8.34 -22.25 -16.64
CA LYS A 363 -7.34 -23.09 -15.99
C LYS A 363 -5.96 -22.88 -16.63
N GLY A 364 -4.96 -22.62 -15.80
CA GLY A 364 -3.58 -22.40 -16.24
C GLY A 364 -3.25 -20.97 -16.70
N ARG A 365 -4.24 -20.10 -16.87
CA ARG A 365 -4.02 -18.68 -17.17
C ARG A 365 -3.48 -17.95 -15.95
N ALA A 366 -2.54 -17.03 -16.18
CA ALA A 366 -2.12 -16.04 -15.20
C ALA A 366 -2.48 -14.61 -15.64
N VAL A 367 -2.68 -13.73 -14.66
CA VAL A 367 -2.89 -12.29 -14.84
C VAL A 367 -1.82 -11.58 -14.03
N LEU A 368 -0.94 -10.86 -14.72
CA LEU A 368 0.08 -10.02 -14.10
C LEU A 368 -0.40 -8.56 -14.14
N PHE A 369 -0.47 -7.90 -12.99
CA PHE A 369 -0.82 -6.48 -12.92
C PHE A 369 0.01 -5.74 -11.89
N PHE A 370 0.18 -4.44 -12.10
CA PHE A 370 1.07 -3.60 -11.31
C PHE A 370 0.32 -2.60 -10.45
N SER A 371 0.62 -2.62 -9.17
CA SER A 371 0.13 -1.71 -8.13
C SER A 371 0.96 -0.41 -8.04
N MET A 372 2.09 -0.34 -8.75
CA MET A 372 2.94 0.84 -8.82
C MET A 372 3.24 1.27 -10.26
N ARG A 373 3.42 2.57 -10.42
CA ARG A 373 3.90 3.21 -11.64
C ARG A 373 5.44 3.24 -11.65
N PRO A 374 6.10 3.37 -12.82
CA PRO A 374 7.56 3.32 -12.92
C PRO A 374 8.25 4.44 -12.14
N ASP A 375 7.56 5.57 -11.92
CA ASP A 375 8.04 6.69 -11.11
C ASP A 375 7.98 6.44 -9.60
N GLY A 376 7.50 5.28 -9.16
CA GLY A 376 7.38 4.90 -7.75
C GLY A 376 6.06 5.30 -7.10
N ASN A 377 5.16 6.00 -7.80
CA ASN A 377 3.83 6.28 -7.27
C ASN A 377 2.96 5.01 -7.27
N LEU A 378 2.03 4.90 -6.33
CA LEU A 378 1.04 3.82 -6.36
C LEU A 378 0.01 4.09 -7.47
N ASP A 379 -0.49 3.04 -8.11
CA ASP A 379 -1.39 3.16 -9.25
C ASP A 379 -2.86 2.94 -8.83
N GLN A 380 -3.60 4.02 -8.63
CA GLN A 380 -5.03 3.96 -8.28
C GLN A 380 -5.89 3.31 -9.37
N SER A 381 -5.41 3.21 -10.62
CA SER A 381 -6.15 2.52 -11.66
C SER A 381 -6.09 0.99 -11.50
N ALA A 382 -5.16 0.47 -10.69
CA ALA A 382 -4.99 -0.95 -10.38
C ALA A 382 -6.04 -1.52 -9.40
N LEU A 383 -7.02 -0.70 -9.00
CA LEU A 383 -8.18 -1.15 -8.24
C LEU A 383 -8.83 -2.33 -8.99
N HIS A 384 -8.99 -3.45 -8.29
CA HIS A 384 -9.48 -4.68 -8.88
C HIS A 384 -10.30 -5.50 -7.89
N GLY A 385 -11.17 -6.37 -8.39
CA GLY A 385 -12.00 -7.25 -7.58
C GLY A 385 -12.23 -8.60 -8.25
N GLY A 386 -12.82 -9.54 -7.52
CA GLY A 386 -13.32 -10.80 -8.06
C GLY A 386 -14.84 -10.73 -8.16
N CYS A 387 -15.38 -10.78 -9.38
CA CYS A 387 -16.82 -10.88 -9.60
C CYS A 387 -17.42 -12.11 -8.88
N PRO A 388 -18.70 -12.07 -8.49
CA PRO A 388 -19.40 -13.23 -7.97
C PRO A 388 -19.28 -14.44 -8.89
N VAL A 389 -19.05 -15.62 -8.32
CA VAL A 389 -19.21 -16.88 -9.06
C VAL A 389 -20.71 -17.12 -9.25
N ILE A 390 -21.15 -17.30 -10.49
CA ILE A 390 -22.56 -17.56 -10.82
C ILE A 390 -22.77 -19.08 -10.95
N GLU A 391 -21.86 -19.78 -11.63
CA GLU A 391 -21.92 -21.22 -11.82
C GLU A 391 -20.55 -21.86 -11.68
N GLY A 392 -20.49 -22.93 -10.89
CA GLY A 392 -19.27 -23.69 -10.59
C GLY A 392 -18.57 -23.23 -9.32
N THR A 393 -17.24 -23.32 -9.32
CA THR A 393 -16.37 -22.91 -8.20
C THR A 393 -15.13 -22.28 -8.80
N LYS A 394 -14.62 -21.21 -8.20
CA LYS A 394 -13.36 -20.57 -8.63
C LYS A 394 -12.25 -20.95 -7.67
N TRP A 395 -11.18 -21.54 -8.20
CA TRP A 395 -9.89 -21.68 -7.56
C TRP A 395 -8.89 -20.74 -8.20
N ALA A 396 -8.21 -19.97 -7.37
CA ALA A 396 -7.19 -19.01 -7.80
C ALA A 396 -6.03 -18.98 -6.81
N ALA A 397 -4.88 -18.44 -7.21
CA ALA A 397 -3.79 -18.18 -6.29
C ALA A 397 -3.12 -16.84 -6.56
N ASN A 398 -2.78 -16.10 -5.50
CA ASN A 398 -2.04 -14.84 -5.60
C ASN A 398 -0.58 -15.05 -5.22
N LEU A 399 0.31 -14.46 -6.00
CA LEU A 399 1.70 -14.16 -5.64
C LEU A 399 1.87 -12.64 -5.63
N TRP A 400 2.16 -12.09 -4.45
CA TRP A 400 2.42 -10.66 -4.28
C TRP A 400 3.90 -10.38 -4.20
N PHE A 401 4.37 -9.49 -5.07
CA PHE A 401 5.77 -9.08 -5.15
C PHE A 401 5.97 -7.67 -4.60
N TRP A 402 7.07 -7.50 -3.88
CA TRP A 402 7.41 -6.26 -3.18
C TRP A 402 8.53 -5.51 -3.90
N ASP A 403 8.34 -4.20 -4.08
CA ASP A 403 9.44 -3.30 -4.48
C ASP A 403 10.25 -2.92 -3.24
N GLU A 404 11.56 -2.82 -3.41
CA GLU A 404 12.49 -2.63 -2.31
C GLU A 404 12.32 -1.25 -1.64
N ARG A 405 13.00 -1.10 -0.50
CA ARG A 405 13.09 0.20 0.18
C ARG A 405 13.86 1.17 -0.70
N TYR A 406 13.37 2.40 -0.81
CA TYR A 406 14.11 3.44 -1.51
C TYR A 406 15.36 3.84 -0.70
N GLY A 407 16.52 3.93 -1.36
CA GLY A 407 17.77 4.40 -0.75
C GLY A 407 18.58 3.35 0.03
N LYS A 408 18.44 2.06 -0.28
CA LYS A 408 19.34 1.00 0.17
C LYS A 408 20.28 0.54 -0.93
#